data_AF-A0A9Q3BDQ4-F1
#
_entry.id   AF-A0A9Q3BDQ4-F1
#
_cell.length_a   1.000
_cell.length_b   1.000
_cell.length_c   1.000
_cell.angle_alpha   90.00
_cell.angle_beta   90.00
_cell.angle_gamma   90.00
#
_symmetry.space_group_name_H-M   'P 1'
#
loop_
_entity.id
_entity.type
_entity.pdbx_description
1 polymer ?
#
loop_
_entity_poly.entity_id
_entity_poly.type
_entity_poly.pdbx_seq_one_letter_code
_entity_poly.pdbx_strand_id
1 'polypeptide(L)'
;MDLPPLSFNASLEEQWDEEEEPEEIETVLMVVPPAYHQYFDVFSKVKEEKLPPNSACHHHIKLESLPPPIGVIYSLSNQDSETLRA
;
A
#
# COMPACT_ATOMS: atom_id res chain seq x y z
N MET A 1 19.41 -40.47 16.29
CA MET A 1 18.91 -39.16 16.78
C MET A 1 18.29 -38.49 15.58
N ASP A 2 16.98 -38.66 15.42
CA ASP A 2 16.21 -37.99 14.37
C ASP A 2 15.86 -36.58 14.82
N LEU A 3 16.12 -35.59 13.96
CA LEU A 3 15.67 -34.22 14.16
C LEU A 3 14.15 -34.16 13.95
N PRO A 4 13.39 -33.41 14.75
CA PRO A 4 11.97 -33.22 14.51
C PRO A 4 11.75 -32.43 13.20
N PRO A 5 10.66 -32.68 12.46
CA PRO A 5 10.32 -31.88 11.28
C PRO A 5 10.00 -30.45 11.71
N LEU A 6 10.56 -29.47 10.99
CA LEU A 6 10.19 -28.07 11.11
C LEU A 6 8.70 -27.93 10.74
N SER A 7 7.84 -27.84 11.76
CA SER A 7 6.46 -27.42 11.61
C SER A 7 6.43 -25.95 11.16
N PHE A 8 6.37 -25.73 9.85
CA PHE A 8 6.44 -24.40 9.23
C PHE A 8 5.07 -23.69 9.06
N ASN A 9 3.96 -24.23 9.55
CA ASN A 9 2.65 -23.64 9.23
C ASN A 9 1.57 -23.80 10.30
N ALA A 10 1.85 -23.32 11.51
CA ALA A 10 0.85 -23.25 12.58
C ALA A 10 0.82 -21.88 13.29
N SER A 11 1.14 -20.79 12.61
CA SER A 11 1.15 -19.44 13.21
C SER A 11 0.61 -18.36 12.27
N LEU A 12 -0.37 -18.71 11.42
CA LEU A 12 -1.06 -17.75 10.55
C LEU A 12 -2.58 -17.96 10.54
N GLU A 13 -3.13 -18.49 11.63
CA GLU A 13 -4.59 -18.58 11.85
C GLU A 13 -4.96 -18.14 13.26
N GLU A 14 -4.23 -17.18 13.84
CA GLU A 14 -4.70 -16.47 15.04
C GLU A 14 -5.15 -15.06 14.68
N GLN A 15 -6.47 -14.91 14.75
CA GLN A 15 -7.19 -13.76 15.30
C GLN A 15 -7.20 -12.50 14.45
N TRP A 16 -8.08 -12.48 13.45
CA TRP A 16 -8.64 -11.25 12.91
C TRP A 16 -10.12 -11.19 13.30
N ASP A 17 -10.38 -11.24 14.61
CA ASP A 17 -11.61 -10.69 15.19
C ASP A 17 -11.30 -9.26 15.62
N GLU A 18 -11.10 -8.38 14.65
CA GLU A 18 -11.16 -6.94 14.89
C GLU A 18 -12.56 -6.49 14.52
N GLU A 19 -13.39 -6.27 15.53
CA GLU A 19 -14.65 -5.56 15.37
C GLU A 19 -14.33 -4.20 14.78
N GLU A 20 -14.52 -4.10 13.48
CA GLU A 20 -14.33 -2.86 12.74
C GLU A 20 -15.38 -1.86 13.22
N GLU A 21 -14.93 -0.72 13.75
CA GLU A 21 -15.79 0.28 14.37
C GLU A 21 -16.89 0.69 13.38
N PRO A 22 -18.18 0.58 13.74
CA PRO A 22 -19.29 0.75 12.80
C PRO A 22 -19.33 2.16 12.18
N GLU A 23 -18.77 3.15 12.88
CA GLU A 23 -18.62 4.52 12.40
C GLU A 23 -17.64 4.63 11.22
N GLU A 24 -16.58 3.83 11.19
CA GLU A 24 -15.64 3.80 10.06
C GLU A 24 -16.30 3.16 8.82
N ILE A 25 -17.13 2.15 9.03
CA ILE A 25 -17.90 1.48 7.97
C ILE A 25 -18.85 2.43 7.27
N GLU A 26 -19.63 3.19 8.04
CA GLU A 26 -20.58 4.14 7.47
C GLU A 26 -19.88 5.23 6.64
N THR A 27 -18.77 5.77 7.15
CA THR A 27 -18.03 6.83 6.44
C THR A 27 -17.41 6.36 5.12
N VAL A 28 -16.84 5.15 5.09
CA VAL A 28 -16.23 4.59 3.88
C VAL A 28 -17.30 4.25 2.84
N LEU A 29 -18.45 3.70 3.24
CA LEU A 29 -19.55 3.38 2.32
C LEU A 29 -20.17 4.63 1.67
N MET A 30 -20.13 5.78 2.34
CA MET A 30 -20.59 7.06 1.77
C MET A 30 -19.66 7.64 0.70
N VAL A 31 -18.35 7.41 0.82
CA VAL A 31 -17.33 7.97 -0.08
C VAL A 31 -17.00 7.03 -1.23
N VAL A 32 -16.99 5.73 -0.96
CA VAL A 32 -16.56 4.70 -1.92
C VAL A 32 -17.74 4.26 -2.78
N PRO A 33 -17.60 4.23 -4.12
CA PRO A 33 -18.66 3.75 -5.01
C PRO A 33 -19.05 2.29 -4.71
N PRO A 34 -20.33 1.90 -4.92
CA PRO A 34 -20.82 0.55 -4.60
C PRO A 34 -20.03 -0.59 -5.24
N ALA A 35 -19.44 -0.36 -6.41
CA ALA A 35 -18.60 -1.35 -7.10
C ALA A 35 -17.37 -1.78 -6.29
N TYR A 36 -16.94 -0.97 -5.32
CA TYR A 36 -15.75 -1.22 -4.51
C TYR A 36 -16.08 -1.63 -3.06
N HIS A 37 -17.36 -1.73 -2.69
CA HIS A 37 -17.76 -2.16 -1.33
C HIS A 37 -17.28 -3.58 -0.99
N GLN A 38 -17.03 -4.42 -2.00
CA GLN A 38 -16.40 -5.74 -1.80
C GLN A 38 -14.93 -5.67 -1.34
N TYR A 39 -14.28 -4.51 -1.46
CA TYR A 39 -12.90 -4.25 -1.04
C TYR A 39 -12.85 -3.35 0.20
N PHE A 40 -13.91 -3.34 1.00
CA PHE A 40 -14.01 -2.53 2.21
C PHE A 40 -12.75 -2.64 3.09
N ASP A 41 -12.22 -3.85 3.21
CA ASP A 41 -11.01 -4.18 3.96
C ASP A 41 -9.78 -3.35 3.62
N VAL A 42 -9.67 -2.89 2.38
CA VAL A 42 -8.53 -2.12 1.88
C VAL A 42 -8.59 -0.66 2.38
N PHE A 43 -9.77 -0.19 2.77
CA PHE A 43 -10.00 1.17 3.27
C PHE A 43 -9.97 1.27 4.80
N SER A 44 -9.78 0.13 5.48
CA SER A 44 -9.68 0.05 6.93
C SER A 44 -8.36 0.64 7.42
N LYS A 45 -8.45 1.69 8.25
CA LYS A 45 -7.27 2.34 8.83
C LYS A 45 -6.51 1.40 9.77
N VAL A 46 -7.26 0.59 10.51
CA VAL A 46 -6.69 -0.39 11.46
C VAL A 46 -5.87 -1.44 10.71
N LYS A 47 -6.36 -1.89 9.54
CA LYS A 47 -5.64 -2.86 8.70
C LYS A 47 -4.44 -2.24 7.99
N GLU A 48 -4.50 -0.95 7.65
CA GLU A 48 -3.37 -0.21 7.09
C GLU A 48 -2.16 -0.23 8.04
N GLU A 49 -2.36 0.02 9.33
CA GLU A 49 -1.27 0.02 10.33
C GLU A 49 -0.65 -1.37 10.54
N LYS A 50 -1.40 -2.43 10.21
CA LYS A 50 -0.98 -3.82 10.32
C LYS A 50 -0.42 -4.41 9.03
N LEU A 51 -0.31 -3.60 7.97
CA LEU A 51 0.24 -4.08 6.72
C LEU A 51 1.68 -4.60 6.94
N PRO A 52 2.06 -5.70 6.27
CA PRO A 52 3.41 -6.21 6.35
C PRO A 52 4.43 -5.11 6.02
N PRO A 53 5.60 -5.11 6.67
CA PRO A 53 6.66 -4.18 6.33
C PRO A 53 7.00 -4.30 4.85
N ASN A 54 7.33 -3.16 4.26
CA ASN A 54 7.64 -2.93 2.84
C ASN A 54 8.20 -4.18 2.14
N SER A 55 7.41 -4.74 1.21
CA SER A 55 7.68 -6.07 0.64
C SER A 55 9.01 -6.14 -0.11
N ALA A 56 9.63 -7.33 -0.14
CA ALA A 56 10.90 -7.58 -0.83
C ALA A 56 10.85 -7.36 -2.36
N CYS A 57 9.67 -7.12 -2.93
CA CYS A 57 9.43 -6.96 -4.36
C CYS A 57 9.48 -5.49 -4.83
N HIS A 58 9.85 -4.56 -3.95
CA HIS A 58 10.08 -3.17 -4.38
C HIS A 58 11.18 -3.11 -5.45
N HIS A 59 10.94 -2.32 -6.50
CA HIS A 59 11.92 -2.12 -7.55
C HIS A 59 13.14 -1.39 -6.97
N HIS A 60 14.18 -2.13 -6.65
CA HIS A 60 15.41 -1.58 -6.08
C HIS A 60 16.23 -0.89 -7.18
N ILE A 61 16.33 0.44 -7.10
CA ILE A 61 17.22 1.22 -7.96
C ILE A 61 18.61 1.19 -7.33
N LYS A 62 19.55 0.47 -7.97
CA LYS A 62 20.95 0.45 -7.56
C LYS A 62 21.56 1.83 -7.84
N LEU A 63 22.07 2.49 -6.81
CA LEU A 63 22.76 3.77 -6.96
C LEU A 63 24.19 3.54 -7.46
N GLU A 64 24.60 4.36 -8.43
CA GLU A 64 26.00 4.49 -8.81
C GLU A 64 26.73 5.39 -7.80
N SER A 65 28.06 5.31 -7.74
CA SER A 65 28.88 6.06 -6.77
C SER A 65 28.89 7.57 -6.98
N LEU A 66 28.45 8.03 -8.15
CA LEU A 66 28.36 9.45 -8.49
C LEU A 66 26.90 9.93 -8.29
N PRO A 67 26.68 11.06 -7.59
CA PRO A 67 25.35 11.64 -7.51
C PRO A 67 24.86 12.05 -8.92
N PRO A 68 23.56 11.89 -9.21
CA PRO A 68 23.02 12.27 -10.50
C PRO A 68 23.16 13.80 -10.71
N PRO A 69 23.38 14.25 -11.96
CA PRO A 69 23.42 15.67 -12.24
C PRO A 69 22.03 16.29 -12.02
N ILE A 70 21.99 17.44 -11.34
CA ILE A 70 20.76 18.22 -11.22
C ILE A 70 20.49 18.87 -12.58
N GLY A 71 19.45 18.38 -13.28
CA GLY A 71 19.01 18.93 -14.55
C GLY A 71 18.21 20.22 -14.38
N VAL A 72 18.24 21.08 -15.40
CA VAL A 72 17.29 22.20 -15.49
C VAL A 72 15.93 21.71 -15.95
N ILE A 73 14.87 22.26 -15.37
CA ILE A 73 13.51 22.03 -15.86
C ILE A 73 13.31 22.94 -17.07
N TYR A 74 13.02 22.35 -18.24
CA TYR A 74 12.70 23.13 -19.42
C TYR A 74 11.35 23.82 -19.26
N SER A 75 11.28 25.07 -19.72
CA SER A 75 10.01 25.81 -19.78
C SER A 75 9.01 25.09 -20.68
N LEU A 76 7.84 24.79 -20.14
CA LEU A 76 6.73 24.24 -20.91
C LEU A 76 6.00 25.35 -21.67
N SER A 77 5.34 25.00 -22.77
CA SER A 77 4.36 25.89 -23.40
C SER A 77 3.13 26.06 -22.51
N ASN A 78 2.34 27.10 -22.74
CA ASN A 78 1.10 27.32 -21.98
C ASN A 78 0.15 26.11 -22.11
N GLN A 79 0.01 25.56 -23.33
CA GLN A 79 -0.83 24.39 -23.60
C GLN A 79 -0.38 23.14 -22.82
N ASP A 80 0.94 22.86 -22.79
CA ASP A 80 1.48 21.71 -22.05
C ASP A 80 1.30 21.89 -20.54
N SER A 81 1.47 23.13 -20.05
CA SER A 81 1.29 23.45 -18.64
C SER A 81 -0.16 23.35 -18.17
N GLU A 82 -1.12 23.71 -19.02
CA GLU A 82 -2.54 23.57 -18.74
C GLU A 82 -2.95 22.09 -18.73
N THR A 83 -2.42 21.31 -19.68
CA THR A 83 -2.68 19.87 -19.77
C THR A 83 -2.19 19.12 -18.53
N LEU A 84 -1.02 19.47 -17.99
CA LEU A 84 -0.46 18.83 -16.79
C LEU A 84 -1.11 19.27 -15.48
N ARG A 85 -1.87 20.37 -15.47
CA ARG A 85 -2.58 20.89 -14.29
C ARG A 85 -4.03 20.42 -14.18
N ALA A 86 -4.57 19.86 -15.26
CA ALA A 86 -5.93 19.35 -15.34
C ALA A 86 -6.05 17.97 -14.67
#